data_AF-A0A645A5S3-F1
#
_entry.id   AF-A0A645A5S3-F1
#
_cell.length_a   1.000
_cell.length_b   1.000
_cell.length_c   1.000
_cell.angle_alpha   90.00
_cell.angle_beta   90.00
_cell.angle_gamma   90.00
#
_symmetry.space_group_name_H-M   'P 1'
#
loop_
_entity.id
_entity.type
_entity.pdbx_description
1 polymer ?
#
loop_
_entity_poly.entity_id
_entity_poly.type
_entity_poly.pdbx_seq_one_letter_code
_entity_poly.pdbx_strand_id
1 'polypeptide(L)' 'MTFLGIGNPDEGSIYPHHHPQFTIDENIMKYGAELHIRTALKFLNG' A
#
# COMPACT_ATOMS: atom_id res chain seq x y z
N MET A 1 -6.65 1.50 -11.96
CA MET A 1 -5.50 1.04 -11.17
C MET A 1 -5.23 2.09 -10.11
N THR A 2 -5.30 1.73 -8.83
CA THR A 2 -5.06 2.65 -7.70
C THR A 2 -3.79 2.18 -7.00
N PHE A 3 -2.89 3.10 -6.69
CA PHE A 3 -1.63 2.80 -6.01
C PHE A 3 -1.56 3.56 -4.68
N LEU A 4 -0.96 2.94 -3.69
CA LEU A 4 -0.59 3.58 -2.42
C LEU A 4 0.93 3.74 -2.40
N GLY A 5 1.39 4.93 -2.05
CA GLY A 5 2.81 5.21 -1.92
C GLY A 5 3.37 4.56 -0.66
N ILE A 6 4.44 3.77 -0.81
CA ILE A 6 5.18 3.13 0.28
C ILE A 6 6.55 3.77 0.53
N GLY A 7 6.88 4.84 -0.19
CA GLY A 7 8.20 5.48 -0.12
C GLY A 7 8.39 6.16 1.23
N ASN A 8 9.30 5.64 2.04
CA ASN A 8 9.56 6.14 3.39
C ASN A 8 11.05 5.99 3.75
N PRO A 9 11.81 7.10 3.82
CA PRO A 9 13.22 7.09 4.23
C PRO A 9 13.46 6.62 5.67
N ASP A 10 12.54 6.91 6.59
CA ASP A 10 12.69 6.55 8.01
C ASP A 10 12.57 5.03 8.22
N GLU A 11 11.79 4.35 7.36
CA GLU A 11 11.61 2.90 7.34
C GLU A 11 12.51 2.19 6.30
N GLY A 12 13.39 2.93 5.60
CA GLY A 12 14.28 2.37 4.58
C GLY A 12 13.60 1.89 3.29
N SER A 13 12.31 2.15 3.12
CA SER A 13 11.52 1.83 1.93
C SER A 13 11.79 2.86 0.81
N ILE A 14 13.00 2.79 0.25
CA ILE A 14 13.51 3.73 -0.77
C ILE A 14 13.99 3.04 -2.05
N TYR A 15 14.16 1.71 -2.02
CA TYR A 15 14.61 0.93 -3.16
C TYR A 15 13.43 0.50 -4.04
N PRO A 16 13.57 0.46 -5.37
CA PRO A 16 12.48 0.08 -6.26
C PRO A 16 12.16 -1.41 -6.16
N HIS A 17 10.99 -1.80 -6.67
CA HIS A 17 10.65 -3.20 -6.87
C HIS A 17 11.75 -3.94 -7.63
N HIS A 18 12.01 -5.20 -7.26
CA HIS A 18 13.08 -6.07 -7.77
C HIS A 18 14.52 -5.74 -7.33
N HIS A 19 14.74 -4.69 -6.54
CA HIS A 19 16.04 -4.46 -5.91
C HIS A 19 16.26 -5.45 -4.74
N PRO A 20 17.47 -5.98 -4.48
CA PRO A 20 17.72 -6.91 -3.36
C PRO A 20 17.47 -6.33 -1.97
N GLN A 21 17.45 -5.00 -1.85
CA GLN A 21 17.13 -4.27 -0.62
C GLN A 21 15.70 -3.72 -0.61
N PHE A 22 14.85 -4.18 -1.53
CA PHE A 22 13.45 -3.80 -1.54
C PHE A 22 12.79 -4.16 -0.20
N THR A 23 12.17 -3.17 0.42
CA THR A 23 11.33 -3.30 1.60
C THR A 23 10.11 -2.40 1.42
N ILE A 24 9.16 -2.48 2.34
CA ILE A 24 7.90 -1.73 2.30
C ILE A 24 7.66 -1.00 3.62
N ASP A 25 7.02 0.16 3.58
CA ASP A 25 6.47 0.80 4.77
C ASP A 25 5.16 0.11 5.19
N GLU A 26 5.25 -0.73 6.23
CA GLU A 26 4.10 -1.48 6.74
C GLU A 26 2.98 -0.59 7.33
N ASN A 27 3.29 0.67 7.69
CA ASN A 27 2.29 1.62 8.18
C ASN A 27 1.23 1.96 7.12
N ILE A 28 1.57 1.74 5.83
CA ILE A 28 0.68 2.00 4.70
C ILE A 28 -0.27 0.82 4.41
N MET A 29 0.06 -0.40 4.85
CA MET A 29 -0.73 -1.59 4.52
C MET A 29 -2.20 -1.51 4.97
N LYS A 30 -2.47 -0.87 6.11
CA LYS A 30 -3.83 -0.67 6.63
C LYS A 30 -4.71 0.13 5.67
N TYR A 31 -4.15 1.10 4.95
CA TYR A 31 -4.89 1.87 3.96
C TYR A 31 -5.19 1.05 2.70
N GLY A 32 -4.33 0.08 2.36
CA GLY A 32 -4.59 -0.89 1.29
C GLY A 32 -5.77 -1.79 1.62
N ALA A 33 -5.81 -2.31 2.85
CA ALA A 33 -6.93 -3.08 3.35
C ALA A 33 -8.23 -2.26 3.35
N GLU A 34 -8.18 -1.03 3.87
CA GLU A 34 -9.31 -0.11 3.88
C GLU A 34 -9.85 0.18 2.47
N LEU A 35 -8.95 0.47 1.51
CA LEU A 35 -9.32 0.71 0.11
C LEU A 35 -10.11 -0.46 -0.46
N HIS A 36 -9.65 -1.70 -0.26
CA HIS A 36 -10.34 -2.89 -0.73
C HIS A 36 -11.71 -3.08 -0.03
N ILE A 37 -11.76 -2.95 1.30
CA ILE A 37 -13.01 -3.09 2.07
C ILE A 37 -14.05 -2.07 1.62
N ARG A 38 -13.68 -0.79 1.55
CA ARG A 38 -14.58 0.28 1.11
C ARG A 38 -15.04 0.08 -0.32
N THR A 39 -14.14 -0.38 -1.20
CA THR A 39 -14.50 -0.68 -2.60
C THR A 39 -15.54 -1.80 -2.65
N ALA A 40 -15.33 -2.89 -1.91
CA ALA A 40 -16.27 -4.00 -1.86
C ALA A 40 -17.64 -3.58 -1.28
N LEU A 41 -17.65 -2.86 -0.15
CA LEU A 41 -18.90 -2.37 0.46
C LEU A 41 -19.66 -1.42 -0.48
N LYS A 42 -18.96 -0.49 -1.14
CA LYS A 42 -19.57 0.42 -2.10
C LYS A 42 -20.15 -0.32 -3.32
N PHE A 43 -19.47 -1.37 -3.79
CA PHE A 43 -19.92 -2.15 -4.94
C PHE A 43 -21.10 -3.06 -4.61
N LEU A 44 -21.11 -3.69 -3.43
CA LEU A 44 -22.10 -4.70 -3.05
C LEU A 44 -23.35 -4.12 -2.36
N ASN A 45 -23.23 -2.95 -1.72
CA ASN A 45 -24.31 -2.31 -0.97
C ASN A 45 -24.74 -0.96 -1.59
N GLY A 46 -24.26 -0.66 -2.80
CA GLY A 46 -24.60 0.54 -3.57
C GLY A 46 -25.80 0.36 -4.46
#